data_AF-L7UL21-F1
#
_entry.id   AF-L7UL21-F1
#
_cell.length_a   1.000
_cell.length_b   1.000
_cell.length_c   1.000
_cell.angle_alpha   90.00
_cell.angle_beta   90.00
_cell.angle_gamma   90.00
#
_symmetry.space_group_name_H-M   'P 1'
#
loop_
_entity.id
_entity.type
_entity.pdbx_description
1 polymer ?
#
loop_
_entity_poly.entity_id
_entity_poly.type
_entity_poly.pdbx_seq_one_letter_code
_entity_poly.pdbx_strand_id
1 'polypeptide(L)'
;MLYGDSKSREMARSLLPSTRRKKVRFARTVVNRNTRRASRTRIAQLLRDPELADDCAELDEDSTSDMRGVVWYRRQADKVNPFIRWARWRTQDQPRELRVGLMRGALPAGVIGSHALSHLRGDKHFMTATELAWRTAWRASLRRSAMYERGLLAQLLRALLLLPNGQKSFNTYLKQSCAESWSRELGRDGEEHVVLHGSGDLRLLLGTHDVLSFLDDLGTHDKTLRSWSSDRYASTRYPALKFLDTFHRLDRDLVATVAALPVRSLASLPFIAKHGTLKHSKASPGESK
;
A
#
# COMPACT_ATOMS: atom_id res chain seq x y z
N MET A 1 7.24 46.88 -7.20
CA MET A 1 7.66 45.63 -6.51
C MET A 1 6.57 45.28 -5.50
N LEU A 2 5.93 44.11 -5.60
CA LEU A 2 4.83 43.74 -4.70
C LEU A 2 5.38 43.22 -3.36
N TYR A 3 4.81 43.69 -2.25
CA TYR A 3 5.20 43.30 -0.89
C TYR A 3 3.98 42.74 -0.11
N GLY A 4 4.25 42.08 1.02
CA GLY A 4 3.21 41.61 1.95
C GLY A 4 2.23 40.58 1.36
N ASP A 5 0.95 40.72 1.67
CA ASP A 5 -0.13 39.80 1.29
C ASP A 5 -0.38 39.71 -0.22
N SER A 6 -0.07 40.79 -0.95
CA SER A 6 -0.17 40.79 -2.42
C SER A 6 0.85 39.82 -3.02
N LYS A 7 2.06 39.76 -2.44
CA LYS A 7 3.10 38.81 -2.84
C LYS A 7 2.75 37.38 -2.43
N SER A 8 2.17 37.16 -1.24
CA SER A 8 1.75 35.81 -0.82
C SER A 8 0.66 35.24 -1.75
N ARG A 9 -0.31 36.06 -2.15
CA ARG A 9 -1.34 35.67 -3.12
C ARG A 9 -0.76 35.38 -4.51
N GLU A 10 0.18 36.20 -4.98
CA GLU A 10 0.85 35.98 -6.27
C GLU A 10 1.65 34.67 -6.27
N MET A 11 2.44 34.44 -5.20
CA MET A 11 3.21 33.20 -5.04
C MET A 11 2.29 31.97 -4.97
N ALA A 12 1.16 32.06 -4.26
CA ALA A 12 0.16 30.99 -4.22
C ALA A 12 -0.49 30.75 -5.59
N ARG A 13 -0.77 31.81 -6.37
CA ARG A 13 -1.31 31.71 -7.73
C ARG A 13 -0.31 31.12 -8.74
N SER A 14 0.99 31.36 -8.55
CA SER A 14 2.04 30.79 -9.42
C SER A 14 2.15 29.25 -9.33
N LEU A 15 1.47 28.62 -8.37
CA LEU A 15 1.40 27.15 -8.22
C LEU A 15 0.49 26.47 -9.25
N LEU A 16 -0.28 27.23 -10.03
CA LEU A 16 -1.36 26.72 -10.89
C LEU A 16 -0.97 26.21 -12.30
N PRO A 17 0.22 26.48 -12.88
CA PRO A 17 0.67 25.80 -14.09
C PRO A 17 1.60 24.63 -13.75
N SER A 18 1.02 23.43 -13.63
CA SER A 18 1.80 22.19 -13.75
C SER A 18 2.33 22.07 -15.17
N THR A 19 3.64 21.88 -15.33
CA THR A 19 4.27 21.69 -16.66
C THR A 19 3.80 20.41 -17.36
N ARG A 20 3.14 19.50 -16.63
CA ARG A 20 2.65 18.21 -17.14
C ARG A 20 1.14 18.16 -17.37
N ARG A 21 0.43 19.30 -17.40
CA ARG A 21 -1.04 19.35 -17.55
C ARG A 21 -1.58 18.49 -18.71
N LYS A 22 -0.95 18.52 -19.89
CA LYS A 22 -1.36 17.70 -21.05
C LYS A 22 -1.20 16.20 -20.80
N LYS A 23 -0.04 15.77 -20.29
CA LYS A 23 0.24 14.36 -19.95
C LYS A 23 -0.69 13.83 -18.86
N VAL A 24 -0.99 14.64 -17.85
CA VAL A 24 -1.91 14.29 -16.76
C VAL A 24 -3.35 14.15 -17.26
N ARG A 25 -3.82 15.03 -18.16
CA ARG A 25 -5.13 14.88 -18.79
C ARG A 25 -5.23 13.58 -19.58
N PHE A 26 -4.19 13.24 -20.36
CA PHE A 26 -4.13 11.98 -21.08
C PHE A 26 -4.18 10.78 -20.13
N ALA A 27 -3.32 10.75 -19.11
CA ALA A 27 -3.28 9.68 -18.11
C ALA A 27 -4.63 9.51 -17.39
N ARG A 28 -5.28 10.61 -17.00
CA ARG A 28 -6.62 10.58 -16.39
C ARG A 28 -7.66 9.96 -17.33
N THR A 29 -7.63 10.31 -18.61
CA THR A 29 -8.52 9.71 -19.61
C THR A 29 -8.27 8.21 -19.76
N VAL A 30 -7.01 7.78 -19.74
CA VAL A 30 -6.65 6.35 -19.81
C VAL A 30 -7.17 5.61 -18.58
N VAL A 31 -6.86 6.08 -17.36
CA VAL A 31 -7.37 5.48 -16.11
C VAL A 31 -8.88 5.39 -16.14
N ASN A 32 -9.59 6.49 -16.42
CA ASN A 32 -11.05 6.48 -16.48
C ASN A 32 -11.62 5.53 -17.55
N ARG A 33 -10.97 5.40 -18.72
CA ARG A 33 -11.38 4.44 -19.74
C ARG A 33 -11.19 3.01 -19.27
N ASN A 34 -10.06 2.71 -18.62
CA ASN A 34 -9.77 1.40 -18.07
C ASN A 34 -10.76 1.05 -16.95
N THR A 35 -11.01 1.97 -16.02
CA THR A 35 -12.04 1.80 -14.97
C THR A 35 -13.40 1.52 -15.60
N ARG A 36 -13.86 2.32 -16.58
CA ARG A 36 -15.14 2.08 -17.25
C ARG A 36 -15.21 0.74 -17.97
N ARG A 37 -14.13 0.33 -18.65
CA ARG A 37 -14.07 -0.98 -19.32
C ARG A 37 -14.15 -2.11 -18.28
N ALA A 38 -13.36 -2.03 -17.22
CA ALA A 38 -13.37 -3.00 -16.13
C ALA A 38 -14.76 -3.10 -15.49
N SER A 39 -15.40 -1.96 -15.18
CA SER A 39 -16.77 -1.91 -14.66
C SER A 39 -17.77 -2.53 -15.63
N ARG A 40 -17.69 -2.22 -16.94
CA ARG A 40 -18.62 -2.79 -17.95
C ARG A 40 -18.46 -4.30 -18.09
N THR A 41 -17.22 -4.79 -18.20
CA THR A 41 -16.95 -6.22 -18.28
C THR A 41 -17.47 -6.94 -17.04
N ARG A 42 -17.29 -6.35 -15.84
CA ARG A 42 -17.78 -6.90 -14.59
C ARG A 42 -19.30 -6.87 -14.46
N ILE A 43 -19.96 -5.78 -14.82
CA ILE A 43 -21.44 -5.74 -14.88
C ILE A 43 -21.96 -6.82 -15.82
N ALA A 44 -21.32 -7.01 -16.98
CA ALA A 44 -21.71 -8.07 -17.90
C ALA A 44 -21.47 -9.48 -17.34
N GLN A 45 -20.47 -9.67 -16.46
CA GLN A 45 -20.25 -10.93 -15.74
C GLN A 45 -21.34 -11.16 -14.67
N LEU A 46 -21.64 -10.16 -13.85
CA LEU A 46 -22.69 -10.22 -12.83
C LEU A 46 -24.08 -10.45 -13.42
N LEU A 47 -24.36 -9.88 -14.59
CA LEU A 47 -25.63 -10.14 -15.32
C LEU A 47 -25.73 -11.57 -15.86
N ARG A 48 -24.59 -12.23 -16.12
CA ARG A 48 -24.56 -13.63 -16.57
C ARG A 48 -24.61 -14.61 -15.40
N ASP A 49 -24.00 -14.25 -14.29
CA ASP A 49 -23.92 -15.06 -13.08
C ASP A 49 -24.17 -14.19 -11.83
N PRO A 50 -25.43 -14.10 -11.36
CA PRO A 50 -25.80 -13.28 -10.22
C PRO A 50 -25.22 -13.78 -8.89
N GLU A 51 -24.84 -15.06 -8.80
CA GLU A 51 -24.28 -15.65 -7.57
C GLU A 51 -22.86 -15.13 -7.28
N LEU A 52 -22.18 -14.59 -8.29
CA LEU A 52 -20.86 -13.95 -8.17
C LEU A 52 -20.88 -12.55 -7.52
N ALA A 53 -22.06 -12.02 -7.21
CA ALA A 53 -22.21 -10.67 -6.66
C ALA A 53 -21.57 -10.50 -5.27
N ASP A 54 -21.68 -11.54 -4.41
CA ASP A 54 -21.17 -11.49 -3.04
C ASP A 54 -19.62 -11.57 -2.99
N ASP A 55 -19.00 -12.24 -3.96
CA ASP A 55 -17.53 -12.33 -4.10
C ASP A 55 -16.91 -11.04 -4.68
N CYS A 56 -17.73 -10.10 -5.14
CA CYS A 56 -17.34 -8.89 -5.83
C CYS A 56 -17.43 -7.62 -4.95
N ALA A 57 -17.39 -7.72 -3.61
CA ALA A 57 -17.56 -6.54 -2.74
C ALA A 57 -16.34 -5.58 -2.70
N GLU A 58 -15.13 -6.02 -3.09
CA GLU A 58 -13.87 -5.24 -2.98
C GLU A 58 -13.54 -4.39 -4.24
N LEU A 59 -14.55 -4.03 -5.03
CA LEU A 59 -14.36 -3.59 -6.43
C LEU A 59 -13.85 -2.16 -6.67
N ASP A 60 -13.73 -1.31 -5.64
CA ASP A 60 -13.49 0.13 -5.83
C ASP A 60 -12.05 0.60 -5.51
N GLU A 61 -11.21 -0.25 -4.92
CA GLU A 61 -9.92 0.20 -4.39
C GLU A 61 -8.88 0.52 -5.47
N ASP A 62 -8.83 -0.28 -6.55
CA ASP A 62 -7.80 -0.17 -7.60
C ASP A 62 -7.83 1.18 -8.34
N SER A 63 -9.02 1.69 -8.65
CA SER A 63 -9.16 2.95 -9.41
C SER A 63 -8.69 4.16 -8.60
N THR A 64 -8.85 4.10 -7.27
CA THR A 64 -8.43 5.17 -6.37
C THR A 64 -6.90 5.21 -6.26
N SER A 65 -6.23 4.05 -6.28
CA SER A 65 -4.77 3.94 -6.27
C SER A 65 -4.14 4.51 -7.54
N ASP A 66 -4.65 4.13 -8.71
CA ASP A 66 -4.18 4.65 -9.99
C ASP A 66 -4.35 6.17 -10.10
N MET A 67 -5.51 6.68 -9.68
CA MET A 67 -5.78 8.11 -9.67
C MET A 67 -4.88 8.85 -8.67
N ARG A 68 -4.57 8.26 -7.51
CA ARG A 68 -3.59 8.82 -6.56
C ARG A 68 -2.21 8.95 -7.21
N GLY A 69 -1.79 7.95 -7.99
CA GLY A 69 -0.57 8.02 -8.80
C GLY A 69 -0.56 9.20 -9.76
N VAL A 70 -1.62 9.36 -10.55
CA VAL A 70 -1.78 10.49 -11.50
C VAL A 70 -1.73 11.85 -10.79
N VAL A 71 -2.40 11.98 -9.64
CA VAL A 71 -2.38 13.20 -8.81
C VAL A 71 -0.98 13.48 -8.28
N TRP A 72 -0.29 12.46 -7.77
CA TRP A 72 1.07 12.59 -7.26
C TRP A 72 2.04 13.09 -8.33
N TYR A 73 2.03 12.47 -9.52
CA TYR A 73 2.87 12.89 -10.65
C TYR A 73 2.59 14.31 -11.12
N ARG A 74 1.32 14.72 -11.12
CA ARG A 74 0.94 16.10 -11.44
C ARG A 74 1.56 17.07 -10.43
N ARG A 75 1.42 16.78 -9.14
CA ARG A 75 1.94 17.62 -8.04
C ARG A 75 3.45 17.75 -8.08
N GLN A 76 4.19 16.68 -8.41
CA GLN A 76 5.65 16.73 -8.60
C GLN A 76 6.10 17.67 -9.72
N ALA A 77 5.22 17.95 -10.68
CA ALA A 77 5.48 18.88 -11.78
C ALA A 77 4.95 20.30 -11.55
N ASP A 78 4.36 20.57 -10.37
CA ASP A 78 4.00 21.92 -9.97
C ASP A 78 5.31 22.72 -9.70
N LYS A 79 5.38 23.97 -10.17
CA LYS A 79 6.54 24.84 -9.94
C LYS A 79 6.52 25.42 -8.51
N VAL A 80 6.63 24.56 -7.51
CA VAL A 80 6.45 24.90 -6.09
C VAL A 80 7.71 25.46 -5.42
N ASN A 81 8.88 25.31 -6.05
CA ASN A 81 10.16 25.68 -5.42
C ASN A 81 10.26 27.16 -5.01
N PRO A 82 9.87 28.15 -5.84
CA PRO A 82 9.91 29.55 -5.42
C PRO A 82 9.03 29.81 -4.18
N PHE A 83 7.85 29.20 -4.16
CA PHE A 83 6.90 29.28 -3.06
C PHE A 83 7.45 28.66 -1.77
N ILE A 84 8.01 27.45 -1.85
CA ILE A 84 8.62 26.76 -0.69
C ILE A 84 9.78 27.59 -0.14
N ARG A 85 10.66 28.15 -1.00
CA ARG A 85 11.77 29.01 -0.55
C ARG A 85 11.28 30.24 0.20
N TRP A 86 10.28 30.93 -0.34
CA TRP A 86 9.68 32.08 0.32
C TRP A 86 9.06 31.70 1.67
N ALA A 87 8.29 30.61 1.72
CA ALA A 87 7.66 30.15 2.95
C ALA A 87 8.69 29.74 4.02
N ARG A 88 9.80 29.08 3.61
CA ARG A 88 10.91 28.73 4.51
C ARG A 88 11.54 29.97 5.12
N TRP A 89 11.88 30.96 4.29
CA TRP A 89 12.45 32.22 4.75
C TRP A 89 11.51 32.94 5.73
N ARG A 90 10.20 32.98 5.42
CA ARG A 90 9.20 33.64 6.27
C ARG A 90 9.01 32.99 7.64
N THR A 91 9.33 31.71 7.77
CA THR A 91 9.08 30.90 8.98
C THR A 91 10.37 30.39 9.63
N GLN A 92 11.53 30.90 9.21
CA GLN A 92 12.83 30.39 9.64
C GLN A 92 13.02 30.53 11.15
N ASP A 93 12.65 31.69 11.71
CA ASP A 93 12.83 32.04 13.12
C ASP A 93 11.71 31.50 14.03
N GLN A 94 10.79 30.73 13.47
CA GLN A 94 9.61 30.23 14.17
C GLN A 94 9.81 28.76 14.60
N PRO A 95 9.27 28.33 15.75
CA PRO A 95 9.22 26.92 16.15
C PRO A 95 8.56 26.06 15.08
N ARG A 96 9.08 24.85 14.85
CA ARG A 96 8.64 23.95 13.75
C ARG A 96 7.14 23.70 13.76
N GLU A 97 6.61 23.51 14.96
CA GLU A 97 5.23 23.18 15.29
C GLU A 97 4.26 24.30 14.83
N LEU A 98 4.73 25.55 14.81
CA LEU A 98 3.92 26.73 14.45
C LEU A 98 3.97 27.08 12.97
N ARG A 99 5.00 26.62 12.24
CA ARG A 99 5.28 27.08 10.85
C ARG A 99 4.11 26.82 9.89
N VAL A 100 3.47 25.65 9.98
CA VAL A 100 2.31 25.31 9.13
C VAL A 100 1.10 26.20 9.48
N GLY A 101 0.87 26.47 10.77
CA GLY A 101 -0.20 27.35 11.23
C GLY A 101 -0.03 28.79 10.73
N LEU A 102 1.19 29.32 10.84
CA LEU A 102 1.54 30.65 10.33
C LEU A 102 1.32 30.76 8.81
N MET A 103 1.75 29.74 8.06
CA MET A 103 1.53 29.71 6.62
C MET A 103 0.05 29.57 6.25
N ARG A 104 -0.76 28.87 7.06
CA ARG A 104 -2.21 28.79 6.84
C ARG A 104 -2.87 30.16 6.93
N GLY A 105 -2.46 31.01 7.89
CA GLY A 105 -2.98 32.38 8.01
C GLY A 105 -2.53 33.30 6.86
N ALA A 106 -1.32 33.11 6.33
CA ALA A 106 -0.76 33.95 5.28
C ALA A 106 -1.24 33.61 3.85
N LEU A 107 -1.87 32.45 3.67
CA LEU A 107 -2.32 31.96 2.37
C LEU A 107 -3.80 32.28 2.12
N PRO A 108 -4.19 32.49 0.85
CA PRO A 108 -5.60 32.72 0.52
C PRO A 108 -6.46 31.52 0.90
N ALA A 109 -7.64 31.77 1.46
CA ALA A 109 -8.59 30.72 1.77
C ALA A 109 -9.02 29.94 0.51
N GLY A 110 -9.49 28.71 0.72
CA GLY A 110 -10.02 27.85 -0.34
C GLY A 110 -8.98 26.94 -1.01
N VAL A 111 -9.25 26.56 -2.26
CA VAL A 111 -8.55 25.46 -2.94
C VAL A 111 -7.08 25.79 -3.21
N ILE A 112 -6.77 27.03 -3.59
CA ILE A 112 -5.41 27.45 -3.92
C ILE A 112 -4.51 27.39 -2.68
N GLY A 113 -4.95 27.98 -1.55
CA GLY A 113 -4.20 27.94 -0.30
C GLY A 113 -4.09 26.52 0.26
N SER A 114 -5.17 25.73 0.19
CA SER A 114 -5.16 24.32 0.62
C SER A 114 -4.15 23.49 -0.19
N HIS A 115 -4.10 23.70 -1.51
CA HIS A 115 -3.14 23.05 -2.39
C HIS A 115 -1.70 23.46 -2.06
N ALA A 116 -1.46 24.76 -1.84
CA ALA A 116 -0.18 25.29 -1.42
C ALA A 116 0.30 24.71 -0.07
N LEU A 117 -0.59 24.65 0.93
CA LEU A 117 -0.32 24.03 2.23
C LEU A 117 0.04 22.55 2.12
N SER A 118 -0.59 21.82 1.19
CA SER A 118 -0.27 20.41 0.97
C SER A 118 1.19 20.19 0.54
N HIS A 119 1.75 21.12 -0.25
CA HIS A 119 3.16 21.10 -0.65
C HIS A 119 4.08 21.41 0.53
N LEU A 120 3.72 22.37 1.39
CA LEU A 120 4.52 22.70 2.57
C LEU A 120 4.59 21.54 3.56
N ARG A 121 3.47 20.85 3.84
CA ARG A 121 3.44 19.68 4.75
C ARG A 121 4.38 18.54 4.31
N GLY A 122 4.66 18.43 3.01
CA GLY A 122 5.59 17.44 2.49
C GLY A 122 7.07 17.80 2.67
N ASP A 123 7.38 19.05 3.04
CA ASP A 123 8.72 19.60 3.14
C ASP A 123 9.28 19.49 4.57
N LYS A 124 10.55 19.07 4.69
CA LYS A 124 11.20 18.82 6.00
C LYS A 124 11.25 20.06 6.90
N HIS A 125 11.19 21.26 6.35
CA HIS A 125 11.19 22.50 7.13
C HIS A 125 9.90 22.69 7.95
N PHE A 126 8.80 22.13 7.46
CA PHE A 126 7.45 22.30 8.02
C PHE A 126 6.93 21.05 8.74
N MET A 127 7.70 19.96 8.72
CA MET A 127 7.40 18.76 9.50
C MET A 127 7.69 18.99 10.98
N THR A 128 6.86 18.40 11.84
CA THR A 128 7.13 18.35 13.28
C THR A 128 8.37 17.50 13.57
N ALA A 129 8.91 17.62 14.79
CA ALA A 129 10.04 16.78 15.21
C ALA A 129 9.71 15.27 15.11
N THR A 130 8.51 14.89 15.52
CA THR A 130 8.03 13.49 15.49
C THR A 130 7.86 12.98 14.06
N GLU A 131 7.25 13.76 13.16
CA GLU A 131 7.10 13.39 11.74
C GLU A 131 8.46 13.25 11.04
N LEU A 132 9.41 14.14 11.36
CA LEU A 132 10.75 14.08 10.78
C LEU A 132 11.52 12.84 11.28
N ALA A 133 11.43 12.54 12.58
CA ALA A 133 12.01 11.33 13.18
C ALA A 133 11.42 10.06 12.54
N TRP A 134 10.09 9.99 12.42
CA TRP A 134 9.43 8.86 11.75
C TRP A 134 9.87 8.73 10.29
N ARG A 135 9.91 9.83 9.54
CA ARG A 135 10.30 9.81 8.12
C ARG A 135 11.76 9.42 7.91
N THR A 136 12.65 9.83 8.81
CA THR A 136 14.07 9.46 8.75
C THR A 136 14.27 7.99 9.12
N ALA A 137 13.60 7.50 10.17
CA ALA A 137 13.58 6.09 10.53
C ALA A 137 13.05 5.21 9.39
N TRP A 138 11.93 5.60 8.78
CA TRP A 138 11.35 4.90 7.62
C TRP A 138 12.30 4.86 6.43
N ARG A 139 12.97 5.98 6.08
CA ARG A 139 13.97 6.00 5.01
C ARG A 139 15.19 5.14 5.35
N ALA A 140 15.62 5.14 6.61
CA ALA A 140 16.72 4.30 7.06
C ALA A 140 16.34 2.81 6.94
N SER A 141 15.11 2.44 7.31
CA SER A 141 14.61 1.08 7.13
C SER A 141 14.56 0.69 5.65
N LEU A 142 14.03 1.57 4.77
CA LEU A 142 14.01 1.31 3.34
C LEU A 142 15.42 1.14 2.74
N ARG A 143 16.40 1.93 3.19
CA ARG A 143 17.78 1.80 2.75
C ARG A 143 18.41 0.50 3.22
N ARG A 144 18.15 0.08 4.46
CA ARG A 144 18.59 -1.24 4.97
C ARG A 144 17.93 -2.38 4.20
N SER A 145 16.64 -2.29 3.89
CA SER A 145 15.95 -3.29 3.07
C SER A 145 16.44 -3.31 1.62
N ALA A 146 16.87 -2.17 1.06
CA ALA A 146 17.51 -2.09 -0.26
C ALA A 146 18.99 -2.53 -0.26
N MET A 147 19.59 -2.80 0.90
CA MET A 147 20.98 -3.22 1.06
C MET A 147 21.16 -4.74 1.11
N TYR A 148 20.09 -5.53 1.20
CA TYR A 148 20.26 -6.97 1.06
C TYR A 148 20.52 -7.31 -0.40
N GLU A 149 21.80 -7.55 -0.72
CA GLU A 149 22.19 -8.13 -1.99
C GLU A 149 21.37 -9.41 -2.22
N ARG A 150 20.85 -9.60 -3.43
CA ARG A 150 20.04 -10.79 -3.79
C ARG A 150 20.73 -12.10 -3.37
N GLY A 151 22.07 -12.15 -3.43
CA GLY A 151 22.86 -13.27 -2.95
C GLY A 151 22.66 -13.58 -1.47
N LEU A 152 22.69 -12.57 -0.59
CA LEU A 152 22.45 -12.71 0.84
C LEU A 152 21.01 -13.16 1.12
N LEU A 153 20.01 -12.57 0.45
CA LEU A 153 18.61 -13.02 0.60
C LEU A 153 18.44 -14.49 0.17
N ALA A 154 19.08 -14.90 -0.92
CA ALA A 154 19.03 -16.29 -1.37
C ALA A 154 19.70 -17.24 -0.37
N GLN A 155 20.82 -16.82 0.24
CA GLN A 155 21.48 -17.60 1.30
C GLN A 155 20.60 -17.72 2.54
N LEU A 156 19.95 -16.63 2.98
CA LEU A 156 19.05 -16.64 4.13
C LEU A 156 17.83 -17.52 3.88
N LEU A 157 17.21 -17.45 2.71
CA LEU A 157 16.08 -18.32 2.33
C LEU A 157 16.51 -19.79 2.28
N ARG A 158 17.68 -20.11 1.72
CA ARG A 158 18.19 -21.49 1.74
C ARG A 158 18.47 -21.98 3.16
N ALA A 159 19.10 -21.16 4.00
CA ALA A 159 19.34 -21.50 5.41
C ALA A 159 18.02 -21.74 6.17
N LEU A 160 17.03 -20.88 5.94
CA LEU A 160 15.69 -21.03 6.48
C LEU A 160 15.03 -22.35 6.04
N LEU A 161 15.18 -22.75 4.78
CA LEU A 161 14.63 -24.00 4.25
C LEU A 161 15.30 -25.26 4.83
N LEU A 162 16.51 -25.15 5.39
CA LEU A 162 17.19 -26.25 6.08
C LEU A 162 16.68 -26.45 7.52
N LEU A 163 16.01 -25.44 8.10
CA LEU A 163 15.48 -25.52 9.46
C LEU A 163 14.17 -26.32 9.51
N PRO A 164 13.91 -27.08 10.59
CA PRO A 164 12.64 -27.74 10.79
C PRO A 164 11.51 -26.70 10.82
N ASN A 165 10.49 -26.91 10.00
CA ASN A 165 9.36 -25.99 9.81
C ASN A 165 9.73 -24.59 9.25
N GLY A 166 10.95 -24.33 8.80
CA GLY A 166 11.35 -22.99 8.36
C GLY A 166 10.48 -22.43 7.23
N GLN A 167 10.23 -23.23 6.20
CA GLN A 167 9.31 -22.87 5.11
C GLN A 167 7.88 -22.61 5.61
N LYS A 168 7.37 -23.50 6.47
CA LYS A 168 6.01 -23.42 7.02
C LYS A 168 5.85 -22.15 7.85
N SER A 169 6.75 -21.88 8.78
CA SER A 169 6.74 -20.69 9.63
C SER A 169 6.82 -19.40 8.83
N PHE A 170 7.69 -19.35 7.81
CA PHE A 170 7.79 -18.20 6.92
C PHE A 170 6.53 -17.97 6.10
N ASN A 171 5.99 -19.00 5.46
CA ASN A 171 4.76 -18.88 4.68
C ASN A 171 3.55 -18.54 5.55
N THR A 172 3.45 -19.07 6.78
CA THR A 172 2.44 -18.68 7.76
C THR A 172 2.55 -17.20 8.11
N TYR A 173 3.77 -16.72 8.36
CA TYR A 173 4.01 -15.30 8.63
C TYR A 173 3.59 -14.42 7.45
N LEU A 174 3.92 -14.80 6.20
CA LEU A 174 3.50 -14.07 5.01
C LEU A 174 1.98 -14.00 4.89
N LYS A 175 1.29 -15.14 5.05
CA LYS A 175 -0.18 -15.21 5.04
C LYS A 175 -0.79 -14.27 6.06
N GLN A 176 -0.33 -14.32 7.31
CA GLN A 176 -0.85 -13.50 8.40
C GLN A 176 -0.54 -12.01 8.22
N SER A 177 0.64 -11.67 7.70
CA SER A 177 1.06 -10.29 7.51
C SER A 177 0.33 -9.61 6.34
N CYS A 178 -0.04 -10.39 5.32
CA CYS A 178 -0.80 -9.92 4.17
C CYS A 178 -2.31 -10.07 4.36
N ALA A 179 -2.78 -10.68 5.45
CA ALA A 179 -4.20 -10.86 5.70
C ALA A 179 -4.88 -9.51 6.04
N GLU A 180 -6.02 -9.29 5.39
CA GLU A 180 -6.90 -8.15 5.60
C GLU A 180 -8.21 -8.58 6.25
N SER A 181 -8.63 -9.82 6.07
CA SER A 181 -9.80 -10.41 6.71
C SER A 181 -9.61 -11.92 6.91
N TRP A 182 -10.55 -12.57 7.59
CA TRP A 182 -10.53 -14.03 7.77
C TRP A 182 -11.94 -14.61 7.84
N SER A 183 -12.06 -15.90 7.51
CA SER A 183 -13.30 -16.69 7.62
C SER A 183 -13.02 -18.06 8.22
N ARG A 184 -14.08 -18.83 8.51
CA ARG A 184 -13.99 -20.26 8.80
C ARG A 184 -14.59 -21.05 7.66
N GLU A 185 -13.92 -22.11 7.25
CA GLU A 185 -14.36 -22.99 6.19
C GLU A 185 -14.29 -24.44 6.61
N LEU A 186 -15.33 -25.20 6.29
CA LEU A 186 -15.33 -26.64 6.50
C LEU A 186 -14.38 -27.29 5.49
N GLY A 187 -13.33 -27.92 6.00
CA GLY A 187 -12.39 -28.66 5.19
C GLY A 187 -13.00 -29.96 4.65
N ARG A 188 -12.30 -30.59 3.71
CA ARG A 188 -12.69 -31.91 3.17
C ARG A 188 -12.60 -33.03 4.21
N ASP A 189 -11.87 -32.78 5.30
CA ASP A 189 -11.76 -33.61 6.49
C ASP A 189 -12.97 -33.47 7.44
N GLY A 190 -13.89 -32.53 7.16
CA GLY A 190 -15.04 -32.25 8.01
C GLY A 190 -14.73 -31.34 9.21
N GLU A 191 -13.51 -30.81 9.30
CA GLU A 191 -13.08 -29.91 10.38
C GLU A 191 -13.19 -28.44 9.94
N GLU A 192 -13.41 -27.52 10.89
CA GLU A 192 -13.39 -26.09 10.60
C GLU A 192 -11.95 -25.55 10.55
N HIS A 193 -11.56 -24.97 9.40
CA HIS A 193 -10.27 -24.34 9.20
C HIS A 193 -10.40 -22.82 9.11
N VAL A 194 -9.43 -22.10 9.70
CA VAL A 194 -9.33 -20.64 9.54
C VAL A 194 -8.69 -20.32 8.21
N VAL A 195 -9.39 -19.55 7.37
CA VAL A 195 -8.91 -19.09 6.07
C VAL A 195 -8.64 -17.59 6.14
N LEU A 196 -7.45 -17.19 5.71
CA LEU A 196 -7.01 -15.79 5.68
C LEU A 196 -7.16 -15.25 4.27
N HIS A 197 -7.75 -14.07 4.13
CA HIS A 197 -7.97 -13.39 2.85
C HIS A 197 -7.19 -12.07 2.81
N GLY A 198 -6.77 -11.64 1.62
CA GLY A 198 -6.11 -10.35 1.41
C GLY A 198 -6.18 -9.91 -0.05
N SER A 199 -6.15 -8.59 -0.27
CA SER A 199 -6.37 -7.92 -1.57
C SER A 199 -5.35 -8.17 -2.68
N GLY A 200 -4.26 -8.92 -2.44
CA GLY A 200 -3.15 -9.03 -3.40
C GLY A 200 -2.62 -10.44 -3.60
N ASP A 201 -2.03 -10.66 -4.78
CA ASP A 201 -1.40 -11.92 -5.17
C ASP A 201 -0.33 -12.34 -4.14
N LEU A 202 -0.69 -13.30 -3.30
CA LEU A 202 0.16 -13.81 -2.25
C LEU A 202 1.17 -14.81 -2.83
N ARG A 203 2.40 -14.36 -3.04
CA ARG A 203 3.49 -15.24 -3.46
C ARG A 203 4.12 -15.96 -2.26
N LEU A 204 3.90 -17.26 -2.13
CA LEU A 204 4.51 -18.13 -1.10
C LEU A 204 5.78 -18.81 -1.61
N LEU A 205 6.73 -19.10 -0.72
CA LEU A 205 7.94 -19.84 -1.07
C LEU A 205 7.62 -21.34 -1.21
N LEU A 206 7.93 -21.95 -2.36
CA LEU A 206 7.60 -23.35 -2.66
C LEU A 206 8.70 -24.35 -2.29
N GLY A 207 9.95 -23.90 -2.20
CA GLY A 207 11.08 -24.74 -1.77
C GLY A 207 12.42 -24.24 -2.28
N THR A 208 13.44 -25.09 -2.23
CA THR A 208 14.84 -24.70 -2.52
C THR A 208 15.06 -24.31 -3.97
N HIS A 209 14.36 -24.94 -4.90
CA HIS A 209 14.38 -24.63 -6.33
C HIS A 209 13.71 -23.29 -6.65
N ASP A 210 12.82 -22.82 -5.78
CA ASP A 210 11.99 -21.64 -5.98
C ASP A 210 12.63 -20.35 -5.44
N VAL A 211 13.74 -20.45 -4.70
CA VAL A 211 14.36 -19.32 -4.00
C VAL A 211 14.66 -18.14 -4.92
N LEU A 212 15.23 -18.38 -6.10
CA LEU A 212 15.58 -17.29 -7.02
C LEU A 212 14.35 -16.68 -7.69
N SER A 213 13.44 -17.52 -8.20
CA SER A 213 12.18 -17.06 -8.81
C SER A 213 11.33 -16.27 -7.82
N PHE A 214 11.24 -16.74 -6.57
CA PHE A 214 10.58 -16.02 -5.48
C PHE A 214 11.19 -14.63 -5.27
N LEU A 215 12.52 -14.51 -5.23
CA LEU A 215 13.20 -13.22 -5.08
C LEU A 215 13.01 -12.27 -6.28
N ASP A 216 12.89 -12.84 -7.47
CA ASP A 216 12.60 -12.08 -8.70
C ASP A 216 11.16 -11.55 -8.65
N ASP A 217 10.19 -12.37 -8.21
CA ASP A 217 8.79 -11.97 -7.99
C ASP A 217 8.65 -10.87 -6.91
N LEU A 218 9.56 -10.86 -5.92
CA LEU A 218 9.63 -9.78 -4.92
C LEU A 218 10.20 -8.47 -5.50
N GLY A 219 10.70 -8.46 -6.74
CA GLY A 219 11.32 -7.29 -7.36
C GLY A 219 12.62 -6.89 -6.69
N THR A 220 13.41 -7.87 -6.23
CA THR A 220 14.74 -7.63 -5.63
C THR A 220 15.83 -7.45 -6.68
N HIS A 221 15.57 -7.88 -7.92
CA HIS A 221 16.32 -7.51 -9.11
C HIS A 221 15.54 -6.43 -9.86
N ASP A 222 16.08 -5.21 -9.86
CA ASP A 222 16.30 -4.40 -11.06
C ASP A 222 16.29 -2.89 -10.71
N LYS A 223 17.46 -2.26 -10.82
CA LYS A 223 17.60 -0.80 -10.77
C LYS A 223 17.47 -0.18 -12.17
N THR A 224 17.38 -0.99 -13.22
CA THR A 224 17.71 -0.57 -14.59
C THR A 224 16.54 -0.38 -15.55
N LEU A 225 15.32 -0.83 -15.25
CA LEU A 225 14.16 -0.46 -16.07
C LEU A 225 13.00 0.07 -15.23
N ARG A 226 12.92 1.41 -15.13
CA ARG A 226 11.69 2.14 -14.80
C ARG A 226 10.66 1.97 -15.92
N SER A 227 10.26 0.74 -16.20
CA SER A 227 9.10 0.45 -17.04
C SER A 227 7.88 1.06 -16.37
N TRP A 228 7.06 1.74 -17.18
CA TRP A 228 5.85 2.43 -16.77
C TRP A 228 4.65 1.49 -16.57
N SER A 229 4.87 0.18 -16.47
CA SER A 229 3.89 -0.71 -15.87
C SER A 229 3.88 -0.45 -14.36
N SER A 230 2.69 -0.27 -13.81
CA SER A 230 2.45 -0.38 -12.37
C SER A 230 2.75 -1.81 -11.94
N ASP A 231 4.03 -2.18 -11.87
CA ASP A 231 4.45 -3.51 -11.43
C ASP A 231 3.98 -3.64 -9.99
N ARG A 232 2.85 -4.32 -9.87
CA ARG A 232 2.27 -4.84 -8.65
C ARG A 232 3.30 -5.83 -8.11
N TYR A 233 4.28 -5.33 -7.37
CA TYR A 233 5.06 -6.22 -6.52
C TYR A 233 4.06 -6.98 -5.66
N ALA A 234 4.25 -8.30 -5.55
CA ALA A 234 3.41 -9.12 -4.70
C ALA A 234 3.29 -8.47 -3.32
N SER A 235 2.09 -8.50 -2.73
CA SER A 235 1.82 -7.98 -1.38
C SER A 235 2.80 -8.53 -0.33
N THR A 236 3.43 -9.67 -0.64
CA THR A 236 4.44 -10.37 0.14
C THR A 236 5.82 -9.71 0.20
N ARG A 237 6.15 -8.75 -0.66
CA ARG A 237 7.50 -8.13 -0.71
C ARG A 237 7.95 -7.58 0.64
N TYR A 238 7.16 -6.68 1.22
CA TYR A 238 7.56 -6.03 2.46
C TYR A 238 7.60 -7.00 3.65
N PRO A 239 6.57 -7.85 3.87
CA PRO A 239 6.63 -8.89 4.89
C PRO A 239 7.84 -9.84 4.72
N ALA A 240 8.10 -10.33 3.50
CA ALA A 240 9.22 -11.23 3.24
C ALA A 240 10.57 -10.58 3.59
N LEU A 241 10.81 -9.36 3.13
CA LEU A 241 12.05 -8.64 3.44
C LEU A 241 12.19 -8.34 4.94
N LYS A 242 11.09 -8.01 5.63
CA LYS A 242 11.10 -7.77 7.08
C LYS A 242 11.42 -9.05 7.86
N PHE A 243 10.86 -10.18 7.45
CA PHE A 243 11.16 -11.47 8.06
C PHE A 243 12.64 -11.82 7.88
N LEU A 244 13.16 -11.74 6.65
CA LEU A 244 14.55 -12.08 6.35
C LEU A 244 15.55 -11.15 7.05
N ASP A 245 15.25 -9.85 7.17
CA ASP A 245 16.04 -8.90 7.96
C ASP A 245 16.09 -9.30 9.43
N THR A 246 14.93 -9.66 10.01
CA THR A 246 14.85 -10.06 11.42
C THR A 246 15.55 -11.40 11.65
N PHE A 247 15.35 -12.36 10.75
CA PHE A 247 16.02 -13.66 10.75
C PHE A 247 17.54 -13.52 10.67
N HIS A 248 18.04 -12.63 9.82
CA HIS A 248 19.45 -12.34 9.74
C HIS A 248 20.00 -11.70 11.02
N ARG A 249 19.29 -10.72 11.58
CA ARG A 249 19.69 -10.01 12.80
C ARG A 249 19.71 -10.87 14.05
N LEU A 250 18.85 -11.88 14.11
CA LEU A 250 18.77 -12.84 15.21
C LEU A 250 19.56 -14.11 14.91
N ASP A 251 20.63 -13.97 14.13
CA ASP A 251 21.57 -15.04 13.81
C ASP A 251 20.92 -16.35 13.32
N ARG A 252 19.88 -16.20 12.49
CA ARG A 252 19.12 -17.32 11.89
C ARG A 252 18.37 -18.18 12.91
N ASP A 253 18.09 -17.66 14.10
CA ASP A 253 17.17 -18.28 15.07
C ASP A 253 15.71 -18.07 14.63
N LEU A 254 15.09 -19.13 14.12
CA LEU A 254 13.71 -19.10 13.66
C LEU A 254 12.71 -18.79 14.78
N VAL A 255 12.93 -19.34 15.98
CA VAL A 255 12.00 -19.18 17.11
C VAL A 255 12.03 -17.72 17.59
N ALA A 256 13.24 -17.19 17.79
CA ALA A 256 13.41 -15.78 18.15
C ALA A 256 12.86 -14.85 17.07
N THR A 257 13.03 -15.20 15.79
CA THR A 257 12.51 -14.42 14.65
C THR A 257 10.99 -14.35 14.65
N VAL A 258 10.31 -15.48 14.77
CA VAL A 258 8.84 -15.51 14.81
C VAL A 258 8.32 -14.75 16.02
N ALA A 259 8.97 -14.87 17.18
CA ALA A 259 8.60 -14.14 18.40
C ALA A 259 8.81 -12.62 18.28
N ALA A 260 9.86 -12.17 17.57
CA ALA A 260 10.18 -10.76 17.41
C ALA A 260 9.31 -10.05 16.35
N LEU A 261 8.66 -10.80 15.46
CA LEU A 261 7.84 -10.23 14.40
C LEU A 261 6.40 -10.00 14.88
N PRO A 262 5.85 -8.79 14.75
CA PRO A 262 4.47 -8.54 15.10
C PRO A 262 3.57 -9.28 14.10
N VAL A 263 2.81 -10.24 14.59
CA VAL A 263 1.74 -10.92 13.84
C VAL A 263 0.42 -10.21 14.17
N ARG A 264 -0.38 -9.90 13.14
CA ARG A 264 -1.74 -9.40 13.38
C ARG A 264 -2.56 -10.50 14.04
N SER A 265 -3.12 -10.20 15.20
CA SER A 265 -4.06 -11.12 15.85
C SER A 265 -5.30 -11.26 14.96
N LEU A 266 -5.87 -12.47 14.85
CA LEU A 266 -7.15 -12.68 14.16
C LEU A 266 -8.25 -11.78 14.71
N ALA A 267 -8.22 -11.48 16.01
CA ALA A 267 -9.16 -10.56 16.65
C ALA A 267 -9.07 -9.11 16.12
N SER A 268 -7.94 -8.74 15.51
CA SER A 268 -7.76 -7.42 14.89
C SER A 268 -8.19 -7.38 13.42
N LEU A 269 -8.53 -8.53 12.82
CA LEU A 269 -8.97 -8.63 11.44
C LEU A 269 -10.49 -8.82 11.38
N PRO A 270 -11.19 -8.17 10.44
CA PRO A 270 -12.61 -8.38 10.21
C PRO A 270 -12.91 -9.85 9.88
N PHE A 271 -13.95 -10.38 10.53
CA PHE A 271 -14.48 -11.72 10.27
C PHE A 271 -15.51 -11.65 9.15
N ILE A 272 -15.34 -12.48 8.12
CA ILE A 272 -16.30 -12.65 7.03
C ILE A 272 -17.10 -13.92 7.33
N ALA A 273 -18.34 -13.73 7.78
CA ALA A 273 -19.30 -14.82 7.86
C ALA A 273 -19.69 -15.23 6.43
N LYS A 274 -19.52 -16.50 6.06
CA LYS A 274 -20.15 -17.00 4.83
C LYS A 274 -21.66 -16.82 5.00
N HIS A 275 -22.28 -15.98 4.17
CA HIS A 275 -23.73 -15.89 4.12
C HIS A 275 -24.28 -17.29 3.82
N GLY A 276 -25.00 -17.82 4.80
CA GLY A 276 -25.44 -19.20 4.80
C GLY A 276 -26.27 -19.51 3.57
N THR A 277 -25.93 -20.64 2.94
CA THR A 277 -26.85 -21.41 2.13
C THR A 277 -28.17 -21.56 2.89
N LEU A 278 -29.19 -20.84 2.43
CA LEU A 278 -30.59 -21.05 2.80
C LEU A 278 -30.91 -22.52 2.50
N LYS A 279 -30.82 -23.38 3.51
CA LYS A 279 -31.41 -24.71 3.46
C LYS A 279 -32.91 -24.50 3.37
N HIS A 280 -33.44 -24.50 2.15
CA HIS A 280 -34.86 -24.76 1.92
C HIS A 280 -35.16 -26.18 2.38
N SER A 281 -35.46 -26.33 3.67
CA SER A 281 -36.17 -27.50 4.18
C SER A 281 -37.55 -27.50 3.54
N LYS A 282 -37.71 -28.27 2.46
CA LYS A 282 -39.04 -28.69 1.99
C LYS A 282 -39.68 -29.49 3.12
N ALA A 283 -40.60 -28.86 3.84
CA ALA A 283 -41.57 -29.57 4.66
C ALA A 283 -42.51 -30.30 3.70
N SER A 284 -42.43 -31.63 3.67
CA SER A 284 -43.48 -32.47 3.09
C SER A 284 -44.76 -32.25 3.89
N PRO A 285 -45.90 -31.88 3.28
CA PRO A 285 -47.18 -31.95 3.95
C PRO A 285 -47.57 -33.42 4.05
N GLY A 286 -47.71 -33.89 5.29
CA GLY A 286 -48.26 -35.20 5.59
C GLY A 286 -49.70 -35.30 5.10
N GLU A 287 -49.99 -36.40 4.41
CA GLU A 287 -51.32 -36.91 4.13
C GLU A 287 -52.13 -37.00 5.43
N SER A 288 -53.37 -36.53 5.39
CA SER A 288 -54.40 -36.92 6.33
C SER A 288 -55.67 -37.28 5.56
N LYS A 289 -56.25 -38.39 6.03
CA LYS A 289 -57.39 -39.17 5.55
C LYS A 289 -58.64 -38.35 5.22
#